data_AF-A0AAE1C4N9-F1
#
_entry.id   AF-A0AAE1C4N9-F1
#
_cell.length_a   1.000
_cell.length_b   1.000
_cell.length_c   1.000
_cell.angle_alpha   90.00
_cell.angle_beta   90.00
_cell.angle_gamma   90.00
#
_symmetry.space_group_name_H-M   'P 1'
#
loop_
_entity.id
_entity.type
_entity.pdbx_description
1 polymer ?
#
loop_
_entity_poly.entity_id
_entity_poly.type
_entity_poly.pdbx_seq_one_letter_code
_entity_poly.pdbx_strand_id
1 'polypeptide(L)'
;MDYSLRCNSLKCRTQLEGRAVVTTCSHVFCLPCSESLALANVNTNTRVCPACETQLSNPDDAVVTTLNPSEDYKTSVLSGLSPTVIMECAGRALSFYSYQTAQEIIYQEFLARSLTDKYANLSTQMDKIIHDANSEIVSLRDKLSGLSMTATHVA
;
A
#
# COMPACT_ATOMS: atom_id res chain seq x y z
N MET A 1 12.82 -14.04 -9.31
CA MET A 1 12.71 -12.61 -8.97
C MET A 1 12.09 -12.59 -7.59
N ASP A 2 12.88 -12.33 -6.56
CA ASP A 2 12.44 -12.53 -5.19
C ASP A 2 11.46 -11.42 -4.78
N TYR A 3 10.34 -11.82 -4.20
CA TYR A 3 9.33 -10.91 -3.70
C TYR A 3 9.91 -10.04 -2.58
N SER A 4 9.95 -8.74 -2.79
CA SER A 4 10.48 -7.79 -1.81
C SER A 4 9.38 -7.36 -0.84
N LEU A 5 9.65 -7.52 0.46
CA LEU A 5 8.73 -7.10 1.51
C LEU A 5 8.50 -5.59 1.47
N ARG A 6 7.27 -5.17 1.74
CA ARG A 6 6.87 -3.76 1.86
C ARG A 6 6.34 -3.47 3.25
N CYS A 7 6.57 -2.27 3.75
CA CYS A 7 6.02 -1.83 5.03
C CYS A 7 4.49 -2.02 5.05
N ASN A 8 3.96 -2.63 6.12
CA ASN A 8 2.51 -2.84 6.27
C ASN A 8 1.75 -1.59 6.75
N SER A 9 2.44 -0.47 6.99
CA SER A 9 1.75 0.83 7.10
C SER A 9 1.25 1.25 5.71
N LEU A 10 -0.07 1.32 5.54
CA LEU A 10 -0.74 1.64 4.28
C LEU A 10 -0.36 3.01 3.71
N LYS A 11 0.03 3.96 4.56
CA LYS A 11 0.52 5.28 4.14
C LYS A 11 1.98 5.28 3.68
N CYS A 12 2.76 4.27 4.09
CA CYS A 12 4.19 4.20 3.80
C CYS A 12 4.49 3.27 2.62
N ARG A 13 4.17 1.98 2.74
CA ARG A 13 4.36 0.94 1.70
C ARG A 13 5.76 0.89 1.05
N THR A 14 6.76 1.51 1.68
CA THR A 14 8.13 1.49 1.20
C THR A 14 8.64 0.07 1.15
N GLN A 15 9.47 -0.23 0.15
CA GLN A 15 10.22 -1.48 0.12
C GLN A 15 11.15 -1.54 1.33
N LEU A 16 11.24 -2.70 1.95
CA LEU A 16 12.03 -2.93 3.15
C LEU A 16 13.38 -3.52 2.76
N GLU A 17 14.45 -2.88 3.23
CA GLU A 17 15.82 -3.27 2.95
C GLU A 17 16.65 -3.23 4.23
N GLY A 18 17.57 -4.19 4.37
CA GLY A 18 18.48 -4.29 5.51
C GLY A 18 17.80 -4.71 6.81
N ARG A 19 16.99 -3.83 7.42
CA ARG A 19 16.33 -4.09 8.72
C ARG A 19 14.86 -3.66 8.72
N ALA A 20 14.05 -4.42 9.43
CA ALA A 20 12.64 -4.12 9.67
C ALA A 20 12.19 -4.63 11.04
N VAL A 21 11.03 -4.19 11.53
CA VAL A 21 10.37 -4.81 12.69
C VAL A 21 9.36 -5.83 12.20
N VAL A 22 9.55 -7.10 12.56
CA VAL A 22 8.64 -8.21 12.26
C VAL A 22 7.86 -8.56 13.52
N THR A 23 6.58 -8.87 13.34
CA THR A 23 5.66 -9.22 14.44
C THR A 23 5.19 -10.67 14.34
N THR A 24 4.80 -11.25 15.47
CA THR A 24 4.24 -12.62 15.54
C THR A 24 2.88 -12.76 14.85
N CYS A 25 2.16 -11.66 14.66
CA CYS A 25 0.93 -11.59 13.87
C CYS A 25 1.17 -11.44 12.35
N SER A 26 2.38 -11.78 11.88
CA SER A 26 2.79 -11.79 10.47
C SER A 26 2.87 -10.42 9.78
N HIS A 27 2.93 -9.31 10.52
CA HIS A 27 3.15 -7.98 9.95
C HIS A 27 4.61 -7.53 10.07
N VAL A 28 5.05 -6.68 9.14
CA VAL A 28 6.39 -6.12 9.03
C VAL A 28 6.37 -4.63 8.74
N PHE A 29 7.21 -3.86 9.42
CA PHE A 29 7.27 -2.41 9.34
C PHE A 29 8.71 -1.91 9.16
N CYS A 30 8.89 -0.81 8.42
CA CYS A 30 10.17 -0.10 8.42
C CYS A 30 10.43 0.50 9.81
N LEU A 31 11.70 0.74 10.14
CA LEU A 31 12.07 1.32 11.43
C LEU A 31 11.37 2.66 11.73
N PRO A 32 11.30 3.62 10.78
CA PRO A 32 10.60 4.88 11.02
C PRO A 32 9.13 4.69 11.39
N CYS A 33 8.41 3.79 10.69
CA CYS A 33 7.01 3.50 11.02
C CYS A 33 6.88 2.79 12.37
N SER A 34 7.79 1.87 12.69
CA SER A 34 7.78 1.17 13.98
C SER A 34 7.95 2.13 15.15
N GLU A 35 8.85 3.11 15.03
CA GLU A 35 9.06 4.16 16.02
C GLU A 35 7.84 5.09 16.12
N SER A 36 7.34 5.60 14.99
CA SER A 36 6.21 6.53 14.98
C SER A 36 4.89 5.92 15.47
N LEU A 37 4.71 4.61 15.27
CA LEU A 37 3.50 3.87 15.64
C LEU A 37 3.66 3.17 17.00
N ALA A 38 4.68 3.52 17.78
CA ALA A 38 4.97 2.99 19.12
C ALA A 38 5.17 1.46 19.18
N LEU A 39 5.48 0.82 18.06
CA LEU A 39 5.76 -0.62 17.99
C LEU A 39 7.17 -0.95 18.52
N ALA A 40 8.11 0.01 18.42
CA ALA A 40 9.47 -0.11 18.92
C ALA A 40 9.60 0.11 20.45
N ASN A 41 8.57 0.63 21.11
CA ASN A 41 8.63 0.97 22.54
C ASN A 41 8.34 -0.25 23.42
N VAL A 42 9.40 -0.94 23.84
CA VAL A 42 9.33 -2.12 24.73
C VAL A 42 8.82 -1.75 26.14
N ASN A 43 8.98 -0.49 26.55
CA ASN A 43 8.63 -0.02 27.90
C ASN A 43 7.13 0.24 28.13
N THR A 44 6.31 0.10 27.09
CA THR A 44 4.84 0.17 27.22
C THR A 44 4.30 -1.24 27.11
N ASN A 45 3.73 -1.78 28.19
CA ASN A 45 3.07 -3.11 28.27
C ASN A 45 1.83 -3.27 27.35
N THR A 46 1.70 -2.43 26.33
CA THR A 46 0.51 -2.28 25.50
C THR A 46 0.89 -2.05 24.04
N ARG A 47 1.88 -2.79 23.52
CA ARG A 47 2.14 -2.76 22.07
C ARG A 47 0.94 -3.36 21.34
N VAL A 48 0.46 -2.66 20.33
CA VAL A 48 -0.65 -3.10 19.48
C VAL A 48 -0.17 -3.04 18.04
N CYS A 49 -0.41 -4.09 17.27
CA CYS A 49 -0.05 -4.12 15.86
C CYS A 49 -0.81 -3.02 15.09
N PRO A 50 -0.14 -2.07 14.42
CA PRO A 50 -0.83 -1.00 13.70
C PRO A 50 -1.63 -1.44 12.48
N ALA A 51 -1.47 -2.69 12.03
CA ALA A 51 -2.13 -3.23 10.84
C ALA A 51 -3.35 -4.10 11.14
N CYS A 52 -3.34 -4.85 12.25
CA CYS A 52 -4.41 -5.80 12.60
C CYS A 52 -4.90 -5.70 14.05
N GLU A 53 -4.41 -4.71 14.80
CA GLU A 53 -4.84 -4.40 16.17
C GLU A 53 -4.60 -5.52 17.20
N THR A 54 -3.86 -6.56 16.83
CA THR A 54 -3.45 -7.62 17.75
C THR A 54 -2.56 -7.06 18.86
N GLN A 55 -2.84 -7.44 20.10
CA GLN A 55 -2.02 -7.08 21.25
C GLN A 55 -0.73 -7.89 21.27
N LEU A 56 0.41 -7.21 21.41
CA LEU A 56 1.76 -7.76 21.32
C LEU A 56 2.46 -7.67 22.69
N SER A 57 1.95 -8.45 23.64
CA SER A 57 2.29 -8.38 25.06
C SER A 57 3.65 -8.99 25.40
N ASN A 58 4.14 -9.94 24.61
CA ASN A 58 5.42 -10.62 24.85
C ASN A 58 6.57 -9.82 24.23
N PRO A 59 7.77 -9.81 24.83
CA PRO A 59 8.93 -9.11 24.26
C PRO A 59 9.22 -9.48 22.80
N ASP A 60 9.09 -10.77 22.47
CA ASP A 60 9.37 -11.32 21.13
C ASP A 60 8.23 -11.11 20.11
N ASP A 61 7.10 -10.52 20.51
CA ASP A 61 5.97 -10.29 19.61
C ASP A 61 6.24 -9.23 18.53
N ALA A 62 7.25 -8.38 18.75
CA ALA A 62 7.74 -7.43 17.77
C ALA A 62 9.25 -7.22 17.96
N VAL A 63 10.03 -7.65 16.98
CA VAL A 63 11.50 -7.64 17.03
C VAL A 63 12.11 -7.01 15.78
N VAL A 64 13.23 -6.32 15.96
CA VAL A 64 14.04 -5.85 14.83
C VAL A 64 14.75 -7.04 14.21
N THR A 65 14.58 -7.25 12.92
CA THR A 65 15.16 -8.35 12.14
C THR A 65 16.01 -7.80 11.01
N THR A 66 17.16 -8.43 10.80
CA THR A 66 17.97 -8.23 9.59
C THR A 66 17.37 -9.08 8.46
N LEU A 67 16.94 -8.44 7.38
CA LEU A 67 16.26 -9.10 6.25
C LEU A 67 17.21 -9.89 5.36
N ASN A 68 18.49 -9.53 5.36
CA ASN A 68 19.54 -10.23 4.65
C ASN A 68 20.74 -10.49 5.58
N PRO A 69 20.64 -11.45 6.51
CA PRO A 69 21.74 -11.78 7.41
C PRO A 69 22.88 -12.48 6.66
N SER A 70 24.11 -12.36 7.17
CA SER A 70 25.28 -13.08 6.65
C SER A 70 25.14 -14.60 6.79
N GLU A 71 25.81 -15.36 5.92
CA GLU A 71 25.83 -16.84 6.00
C GLU A 71 26.33 -17.37 7.35
N ASP A 72 27.33 -16.71 7.95
CA ASP A 72 27.84 -17.09 9.28
C ASP A 72 26.78 -16.90 10.37
N TYR A 73 25.98 -15.85 10.28
CA TYR A 73 24.87 -15.62 11.22
C TYR A 73 23.77 -16.68 11.04
N LYS A 74 23.39 -16.99 9.79
CA LYS A 74 22.42 -18.07 9.49
C LYS A 74 22.92 -19.40 10.08
N THR A 75 24.21 -19.71 9.90
CA THR A 75 24.83 -20.90 10.46
C THR A 75 24.79 -20.87 11.98
N SER A 76 25.17 -19.75 12.61
CA SER A 76 25.24 -19.61 14.06
C SER A 76 23.87 -19.73 14.75
N VAL A 77 22.79 -19.22 14.16
CA VAL A 77 21.46 -19.26 14.79
C VAL A 77 20.75 -20.60 14.60
N LEU A 78 21.11 -21.35 13.55
CA LEU A 78 20.54 -22.68 13.28
C LEU A 78 21.36 -23.81 13.91
N SER A 79 22.68 -23.64 14.03
CA SER A 79 23.58 -24.65 14.59
C SER A 79 23.34 -24.80 16.09
N GLY A 80 22.87 -25.99 16.50
CA GLY A 80 22.49 -26.29 17.89
C GLY A 80 20.99 -26.52 18.09
N LEU A 81 20.16 -26.20 17.09
CA LEU A 81 18.74 -26.54 17.10
C LEU A 81 18.50 -27.97 16.62
N SER A 82 17.46 -28.62 17.13
CA SER A 82 17.05 -29.93 16.62
C SER A 82 16.43 -29.83 15.22
N PRO A 83 16.47 -30.88 14.40
CA PRO A 83 15.82 -30.88 13.09
C PRO A 83 14.34 -30.47 13.14
N THR A 84 13.61 -30.88 14.18
CA THR A 84 12.21 -30.51 14.39
C THR A 84 12.05 -28.99 14.55
N VAL A 85 12.85 -28.36 15.40
CA VAL A 85 12.80 -26.91 15.62
C VAL A 85 13.17 -26.14 14.36
N ILE A 86 14.19 -26.61 13.61
CA ILE A 86 14.58 -26.00 12.33
C ILE A 86 13.42 -26.03 11.34
N MET A 87 12.75 -27.18 11.20
CA MET A 87 11.60 -27.31 10.29
C MET A 87 10.42 -26.45 10.73
N GLU A 88 10.18 -26.31 12.03
CA GLU A 88 9.16 -25.40 12.54
C GLU A 88 9.47 -23.92 12.23
N CYS A 89 10.72 -23.49 12.42
CA CYS A 89 11.17 -22.14 12.05
C CYS A 89 10.96 -21.88 10.55
N ALA A 90 11.36 -22.84 9.70
CA ALA A 90 11.15 -22.75 8.26
C ALA A 90 9.67 -22.67 7.89
N GLY A 91 8.81 -23.50 8.51
CA GLY A 91 7.36 -23.48 8.31
C GLY A 91 6.75 -22.12 8.66
N ARG A 92 7.09 -21.55 9.82
CA ARG A 92 6.62 -20.22 10.24
C ARG A 92 7.10 -19.12 9.29
N ALA A 93 8.37 -19.18 8.85
CA ALA A 93 8.91 -18.23 7.88
C ALA A 93 8.19 -18.29 6.52
N LEU A 94 7.90 -19.50 6.02
CA LEU A 94 7.13 -19.68 4.80
C LEU A 94 5.71 -19.14 4.94
N SER A 95 5.01 -19.45 6.03
CA SER A 95 3.67 -18.91 6.30
C SER A 95 3.66 -17.38 6.36
N PHE A 96 4.69 -16.77 6.95
CA PHE A 96 4.86 -15.32 6.95
C PHE A 96 4.95 -14.76 5.51
N TYR A 97 5.79 -15.34 4.65
CA TYR A 97 5.91 -14.90 3.26
C TYR A 97 4.63 -15.13 2.45
N SER A 98 3.93 -16.25 2.66
CA SER A 98 2.63 -16.50 2.05
C SER A 98 1.61 -15.45 2.44
N TYR A 99 1.55 -15.09 3.73
CA TYR A 99 0.68 -14.02 4.22
C TYR A 99 1.02 -12.67 3.57
N GLN A 100 2.29 -12.28 3.56
CA GLN A 100 2.74 -11.02 2.95
C GLN A 100 2.45 -10.95 1.45
N THR A 101 2.59 -12.06 0.73
CA THR A 101 2.28 -12.16 -0.70
C THR A 101 0.78 -12.01 -0.95
N ALA A 102 -0.07 -12.70 -0.16
CA ALA A 102 -1.52 -12.58 -0.27
C ALA A 102 -2.00 -11.15 0.01
N GLN A 103 -1.46 -10.50 1.05
CA GLN A 103 -1.78 -9.11 1.37
C GLN A 103 -1.38 -8.15 0.23
N GLU A 104 -0.25 -8.36 -0.43
CA GLU A 104 0.15 -7.54 -1.58
C GLU A 104 -0.79 -7.70 -2.76
N ILE A 105 -1.19 -8.93 -3.08
CA ILE A 105 -2.14 -9.20 -4.17
C ILE A 105 -3.44 -8.42 -3.94
N ILE A 106 -4.01 -8.52 -2.73
CA ILE A 106 -5.23 -7.81 -2.34
C ILE A 106 -5.05 -6.30 -2.44
N TYR A 107 -3.90 -5.78 -1.97
CA TYR A 107 -3.59 -4.36 -2.04
C TYR A 107 -3.50 -3.85 -3.49
N GLN A 108 -2.81 -4.58 -4.36
CA GLN A 108 -2.68 -4.22 -5.78
C GLN A 108 -4.02 -4.30 -6.52
N GLU A 109 -4.86 -5.29 -6.21
CA GLU A 109 -6.21 -5.40 -6.76
C GLU A 109 -7.07 -4.19 -6.37
N PHE A 110 -7.02 -3.78 -5.10
CA PHE A 110 -7.71 -2.58 -4.63
C PHE A 110 -7.23 -1.32 -5.35
N LEU A 111 -5.91 -1.15 -5.52
CA LEU A 111 -5.36 0.00 -6.25
C LEU A 111 -5.79 0.01 -7.72
N ALA A 112 -5.74 -1.15 -8.39
CA ALA A 112 -6.15 -1.28 -9.78
C ALA A 112 -7.64 -0.91 -9.96
N ARG A 113 -8.51 -1.38 -9.07
CA ARG A 113 -9.93 -1.00 -9.08
C ARG A 113 -10.11 0.49 -8.84
N SER A 114 -9.47 1.05 -7.80
CA SER A 114 -9.58 2.49 -7.50
C SER A 114 -9.08 3.37 -8.64
N LEU A 115 -8.01 2.96 -9.33
CA LEU A 115 -7.49 3.66 -10.50
C LEU A 115 -8.46 3.58 -11.68
N THR A 116 -9.06 2.42 -11.91
CA THR A 116 -10.08 2.21 -12.95
C THR A 116 -11.30 3.08 -12.73
N ASP A 117 -11.80 3.15 -11.49
CA ASP A 117 -12.96 4.00 -11.13
C ASP A 117 -12.64 5.49 -11.34
N LYS A 118 -11.45 5.94 -10.94
CA LYS A 118 -11.00 7.33 -11.16
C LYS A 118 -10.88 7.65 -12.65
N TYR A 119 -10.34 6.73 -13.44
CA TYR A 119 -10.24 6.90 -14.89
C TYR A 119 -11.62 7.00 -15.54
N ALA A 120 -12.55 6.11 -15.19
CA ALA A 120 -13.92 6.15 -15.69
C ALA A 120 -14.61 7.49 -15.34
N ASN A 121 -14.50 7.92 -14.08
CA ASN A 121 -15.05 9.21 -13.65
C ASN A 121 -14.45 10.40 -14.41
N LEU A 122 -13.12 10.40 -14.62
CA LEU A 122 -12.45 11.45 -15.36
C LEU A 122 -12.87 11.46 -16.83
N SER A 123 -13.04 10.28 -17.45
CA SER A 123 -13.55 10.15 -18.82
C SER A 123 -14.95 10.74 -18.95
N THR A 124 -15.86 10.41 -18.05
CA THR A 124 -17.23 10.97 -18.06
C THR A 124 -17.23 12.48 -17.84
N GLN A 125 -16.34 13.00 -16.98
CA GLN A 125 -16.18 14.44 -16.81
C GLN A 125 -15.68 15.13 -18.08
N MET A 126 -14.74 14.51 -18.81
CA MET A 126 -14.28 15.02 -20.11
C MET A 126 -15.40 15.04 -21.15
N ASP A 127 -16.16 13.96 -21.29
CA ASP A 127 -17.29 13.89 -22.23
C ASP A 127 -18.33 14.98 -21.93
N LYS A 128 -18.60 15.22 -20.64
CA LYS A 128 -19.50 16.29 -20.21
C LYS A 128 -18.97 17.68 -20.59
N ILE A 129 -17.70 17.96 -20.35
CA ILE A 129 -17.08 19.25 -20.71
C ILE A 129 -17.14 19.47 -22.23
N ILE A 130 -16.88 18.44 -23.03
CA ILE A 130 -16.97 18.51 -24.50
C ILE A 130 -18.42 18.81 -24.92
N HIS A 131 -19.40 18.13 -24.32
CA HIS A 131 -20.81 18.36 -24.60
C HIS A 131 -21.25 19.79 -24.26
N ASP A 132 -20.92 20.25 -23.05
CA ASP A 132 -21.26 21.59 -22.56
C ASP A 132 -20.63 22.68 -23.45
N ALA A 133 -19.35 22.53 -23.82
CA ALA A 133 -18.66 23.46 -24.72
C ALA A 133 -19.28 23.49 -26.13
N ASN A 134 -19.64 22.34 -26.69
CA ASN A 134 -20.31 22.28 -27.98
C ASN A 134 -21.70 22.94 -27.94
N SER A 135 -22.45 22.74 -26.86
CA SER A 135 -23.75 23.39 -26.64
C SER A 135 -23.62 24.92 -26.58
N GLU A 136 -22.59 25.42 -25.87
CA GLU A 136 -22.33 26.85 -25.80
C GLU A 136 -21.91 27.44 -27.16
N ILE A 137 -21.07 26.75 -27.93
CA ILE A 137 -20.69 27.15 -29.29
C ILE A 137 -21.93 27.27 -30.19
N VAL A 138 -22.85 26.30 -30.14
CA VAL A 138 -24.09 26.34 -30.92
C VAL A 138 -24.93 27.55 -30.50
N SER A 139 -25.14 27.76 -29.20
CA SER A 139 -25.90 28.90 -28.69
C SER A 139 -25.31 30.25 -29.12
N LEU A 140 -23.99 30.38 -29.09
CA LEU A 140 -23.30 31.60 -29.53
C LEU A 140 -23.42 31.82 -31.05
N ARG A 141 -23.33 30.76 -31.86
CA ARG A 141 -23.54 30.83 -33.31
C ARG A 141 -24.96 31.25 -33.66
N ASP A 142 -25.96 30.73 -32.96
CA ASP A 142 -27.37 31.08 -33.15
C ASP A 142 -27.64 32.56 -32.81
N LYS A 143 -27.01 33.08 -31.74
CA LYS A 143 -27.09 34.50 -31.41
C LYS A 143 -26.45 35.39 -32.47
N LEU A 144 -25.28 35.00 -32.97
CA LEU A 144 -24.57 35.73 -34.04
C LEU A 144 -25.37 35.77 -35.35
N SER A 145 -26.00 34.65 -35.74
CA SER A 145 -26.83 34.61 -36.95
C SER A 145 -28.09 35.47 -36.83
N GLY A 146 -28.74 35.47 -35.66
CA GLY A 146 -29.88 36.36 -35.38
C GLY A 146 -29.53 37.85 -35.41
N LEU A 147 -28.36 38.23 -34.88
CA LEU A 147 -27.85 39.60 -34.93
C LEU A 147 -27.48 40.04 -36.36
N SER A 148 -26.91 39.12 -37.16
CA SER A 148 -26.60 39.38 -38.58
C SER A 148 -27.86 39.68 -39.39
N MET A 149 -28.94 38.92 -39.22
CA MET A 149 -30.19 39.13 -39.96
C MET A 149 -30.94 40.41 -39.58
N THR A 150 -30.77 40.90 -38.35
CA THR A 150 -31.39 42.17 -37.91
C THR A 150 -30.63 43.39 -38.44
N ALA A 151 -29.32 43.30 -38.64
CA ALA A 151 -28.52 44.37 -39.24
C ALA A 151 -28.83 44.59 -40.74
N THR A 152 -29.17 43.53 -41.48
CA THR A 152 -29.49 43.63 -42.93
C THR A 152 -30.89 44.20 -43.21
N HIS A 153 -31.76 44.31 -42.20
CA HIS A 153 -33.12 44.83 -42.34
C HIS A 153 -33.27 46.31 -41.98
N VAL A 154 -32.21 46.94 -41.46
CA VAL A 154 -32.21 48.35 -41.02
C VAL A 154 -31.36 49.26 -41.93
N ALA A 155 -30.73 48.69 -42.96
CA ALA A 155 -30.05 49.44 -44.04
C ALA A 155 -30.90 49.43 -45.31
#